data_AF-A0A8K0V6Q6-F1
#
_entry.id   AF-A0A8K0V6Q6-F1
#
_cell.length_a   1.000
_cell.length_b   1.000
_cell.length_c   1.000
_cell.angle_alpha   90.00
_cell.angle_beta   90.00
_cell.angle_gamma   90.00
#
_symmetry.space_group_name_H-M   'P 1'
#
loop_
_entity.id
_entity.type
_entity.pdbx_description
1 polymer ?
#
loop_
_entity_poly.entity_id
_entity_poly.type
_entity_poly.pdbx_seq_one_letter_code
_entity_poly.pdbx_strand_id
1 'polypeptide(L)'
;MSEITTVTGEANVKPENLSMAEWVESRIARFEGRKYDWNALKFQADFDPKYRRAQMRYIGTGATGVASDANTVPAEHFTFSTMVLPSKCEGPLHLHDDVEEVFFMLRGSITLSIKDGDQYYETVLRERDLISVPPGIYRGLFNHGEEEALMCVMLGNMKPNIPTYPDDHPLSKVKRS
;
A
#
# COMPACT_ATOMS: atom_id res chain seq x y z
N MET A 1 -16.20 20.37 36.49
CA MET A 1 -16.71 20.94 35.22
C MET A 1 -15.61 20.75 34.19
N SER A 2 -15.84 19.93 33.16
CA SER A 2 -14.86 19.75 32.08
C SER A 2 -14.99 20.92 31.12
N GLU A 3 -13.90 21.68 30.94
CA GLU A 3 -13.81 22.70 29.90
C GLU A 3 -13.98 22.01 28.53
N ILE A 4 -15.05 22.37 27.83
CA ILE A 4 -15.24 22.00 26.43
C ILE A 4 -14.33 22.92 25.63
N THR A 5 -13.14 22.46 25.30
CA THR A 5 -12.27 23.13 24.33
C THR A 5 -13.01 23.17 23.00
N THR A 6 -13.53 24.35 22.65
CA THR A 6 -14.18 24.56 21.35
C THR A 6 -13.08 24.52 20.31
N VAL A 7 -12.98 23.41 19.57
CA VAL A 7 -12.07 23.32 18.42
C VAL A 7 -12.63 24.26 17.34
N THR A 8 -12.12 25.48 17.28
CA THR A 8 -12.33 26.37 16.13
C THR A 8 -11.49 25.84 14.99
N GLY A 9 -12.10 25.05 14.10
CA GLY A 9 -11.41 24.59 12.90
C GLY A 9 -11.02 25.79 12.03
N GLU A 10 -9.74 26.06 11.88
CA GLU A 10 -9.25 27.06 10.93
C GLU A 10 -9.14 26.51 9.50
N ALA A 11 -9.34 27.43 8.56
CA ALA A 11 -9.22 27.36 7.10
C ALA A 11 -10.22 26.47 6.34
N ASN A 12 -10.83 27.03 5.29
CA ASN A 12 -11.67 26.34 4.32
C ASN A 12 -10.89 25.17 3.66
N VAL A 13 -10.93 23.98 4.27
CA VAL A 13 -10.33 22.74 3.72
C VAL A 13 -10.98 22.36 2.38
N LYS A 14 -12.26 22.72 2.22
CA LYS A 14 -12.99 22.57 0.96
C LYS A 14 -12.60 23.69 -0.03
N PRO A 15 -12.25 23.37 -1.28
CA PRO A 15 -12.08 24.38 -2.33
C PRO A 15 -13.34 25.26 -2.47
N GLU A 16 -13.14 26.59 -2.55
CA GLU A 16 -14.25 27.55 -2.61
C GLU A 16 -15.08 27.41 -3.90
N ASN A 17 -14.47 26.91 -4.97
CA ASN A 17 -15.10 26.71 -6.28
C ASN A 17 -15.99 25.46 -6.36
N LEU A 18 -16.07 24.64 -5.31
CA LEU A 18 -16.92 23.43 -5.27
C LEU A 18 -18.06 23.61 -4.28
N SER A 19 -19.24 23.09 -4.61
CA SER A 19 -20.29 22.85 -3.60
C SER A 19 -19.84 21.77 -2.61
N MET A 20 -20.51 21.68 -1.46
CA MET A 20 -20.24 20.62 -0.47
C MET A 20 -20.45 19.23 -1.08
N ALA A 21 -21.50 19.05 -1.89
CA ALA A 21 -21.80 17.78 -2.53
C ALA A 21 -20.71 17.38 -3.54
N GLU A 22 -20.27 18.30 -4.40
CA GLU A 22 -19.19 18.03 -5.37
C GLU A 22 -17.87 17.68 -4.68
N TRP A 23 -17.53 18.39 -3.60
CA TRP A 23 -16.33 18.08 -2.85
C TRP A 23 -16.40 16.71 -2.18
N VAL A 24 -17.51 16.39 -1.49
CA VAL A 24 -17.69 15.07 -0.86
C VAL A 24 -17.65 13.96 -1.90
N GLU A 25 -18.36 14.10 -3.02
CA GLU A 25 -18.34 13.10 -4.10
C GLU A 25 -16.93 12.92 -4.69
N SER A 26 -16.15 14.01 -4.83
CA SER A 26 -14.75 13.92 -5.26
C SER A 26 -13.84 13.14 -4.30
N ARG A 27 -14.29 12.91 -3.06
CA ARG A 27 -13.57 12.15 -2.03
C ARG A 27 -14.14 10.75 -1.79
N ILE A 28 -15.12 10.30 -2.57
CA ILE A 28 -15.68 8.95 -2.48
C ILE A 28 -15.12 8.07 -3.60
N ALA A 29 -14.28 7.10 -3.25
CA ALA A 29 -13.89 6.02 -4.14
C ALA A 29 -14.87 4.83 -3.98
N ARG A 30 -15.81 4.67 -4.93
CA ARG A 30 -16.77 3.56 -4.94
C ARG A 30 -16.16 2.28 -5.49
N PHE A 31 -16.48 1.14 -4.85
CA PHE A 31 -15.99 -0.18 -5.25
C PHE A 31 -16.35 -0.56 -6.69
N GLU A 32 -17.56 -0.22 -7.16
CA GLU A 32 -18.04 -0.52 -8.52
C GLU A 32 -17.09 -0.01 -9.63
N GLY A 33 -16.45 1.14 -9.41
CA GLY A 33 -15.47 1.71 -10.34
C GLY A 33 -14.04 1.23 -10.15
N ARG A 34 -13.79 0.33 -9.19
CA ARG A 34 -12.44 -0.16 -8.89
C ARG A 34 -12.10 -1.37 -9.75
N LYS A 35 -10.85 -1.41 -10.20
CA LYS A 35 -10.29 -2.54 -10.96
C LYS A 35 -8.93 -2.90 -10.39
N TYR A 36 -8.61 -4.18 -10.49
CA TYR A 36 -7.27 -4.66 -10.20
C TYR A 36 -6.28 -4.15 -11.25
N ASP A 37 -5.31 -3.39 -10.78
CA ASP A 37 -4.15 -2.95 -11.55
C ASP A 37 -3.02 -3.96 -11.37
N TRP A 38 -2.92 -4.88 -12.33
CA TRP A 38 -1.81 -5.83 -12.45
C TRP A 38 -0.56 -5.20 -13.06
N ASN A 39 -0.67 -3.98 -13.59
CA ASN A 39 0.42 -3.30 -14.28
C ASN A 39 1.30 -2.49 -13.32
N ALA A 40 0.76 -2.08 -12.17
CA ALA A 40 1.46 -1.26 -11.18
C ALA A 40 2.86 -1.77 -10.79
N LEU A 41 3.05 -3.09 -10.78
CA LEU A 41 4.29 -3.76 -10.39
C LEU A 41 4.70 -4.82 -11.42
N LYS A 42 4.25 -4.65 -12.67
CA LYS A 42 4.41 -5.64 -13.75
C LYS A 42 5.87 -5.99 -14.01
N PHE A 43 6.78 -5.03 -13.93
CA PHE A 43 8.21 -5.26 -14.15
C PHE A 43 8.78 -6.38 -13.25
N GLN A 44 8.21 -6.59 -12.05
CA GLN A 44 8.62 -7.68 -11.19
C GLN A 44 8.06 -9.01 -11.68
N ALA A 45 6.79 -9.05 -12.08
CA ALA A 45 6.15 -10.24 -12.64
C ALA A 45 6.75 -10.64 -14.00
N ASP A 46 7.22 -9.67 -14.78
CA ASP A 46 7.95 -9.88 -16.04
C ASP A 46 9.34 -10.47 -15.80
N PHE A 47 9.97 -10.12 -14.66
CA PHE A 47 11.23 -10.73 -14.24
C PHE A 47 11.01 -12.17 -13.75
N ASP A 48 10.03 -12.38 -12.87
CA ASP A 48 9.63 -13.71 -12.39
C ASP A 48 8.12 -13.71 -12.04
N PRO A 49 7.32 -14.62 -12.62
CA PRO A 49 5.88 -14.72 -12.36
C PRO A 49 5.50 -14.83 -10.88
N LYS A 50 6.40 -15.31 -10.01
CA LYS A 50 6.14 -15.39 -8.56
C LYS A 50 5.90 -14.01 -7.93
N TYR A 51 6.36 -12.92 -8.53
CA TYR A 51 6.13 -11.57 -8.01
C TYR A 51 4.79 -10.96 -8.42
N ARG A 52 3.96 -11.70 -9.16
CA ARG A 52 2.67 -11.21 -9.65
C ARG A 52 1.75 -10.85 -8.49
N ARG A 53 1.22 -9.63 -8.51
CA ARG A 53 0.20 -9.13 -7.59
C ARG A 53 -0.53 -7.94 -8.21
N ALA A 54 -1.74 -7.69 -7.74
CA ALA A 54 -2.54 -6.56 -8.20
C ALA A 54 -2.73 -5.53 -7.10
N GLN A 55 -2.74 -4.26 -7.48
CA GLN A 55 -3.12 -3.16 -6.61
C GLN A 55 -4.51 -2.65 -6.99
N MET A 56 -5.28 -2.21 -6.01
CA MET A 56 -6.54 -1.50 -6.21
C MET A 56 -6.50 -0.25 -5.34
N ARG A 57 -6.19 0.89 -5.97
CA ARG A 57 -5.92 2.15 -5.28
C ARG A 57 -7.21 2.91 -4.97
N TYR A 58 -7.27 3.48 -3.77
CA TYR A 58 -8.37 4.34 -3.32
C TYR A 58 -7.89 5.76 -3.03
N ILE A 59 -6.78 5.92 -2.30
CA ILE A 59 -6.21 7.22 -1.95
C ILE A 59 -4.77 7.28 -2.46
N GLY A 60 -4.50 8.21 -3.39
CA GLY A 60 -3.19 8.39 -4.01
C GLY A 60 -2.67 7.19 -4.80
N THR A 61 -1.42 7.27 -5.25
CA THR A 61 -0.79 6.28 -6.15
C THR A 61 0.01 5.19 -5.43
N GLY A 62 0.20 5.32 -4.11
CA GLY A 62 1.11 4.50 -3.33
C GLY A 62 2.56 4.61 -3.82
N ALA A 63 3.38 3.62 -3.48
CA ALA A 63 4.80 3.62 -3.80
C ALA A 63 5.17 2.83 -5.09
N THR A 64 4.19 2.64 -5.97
CA THR A 64 4.34 1.78 -7.15
C THR A 64 5.14 2.44 -8.28
N GLY A 65 5.34 3.76 -8.24
CA GLY A 65 5.97 4.54 -9.31
C GLY A 65 4.98 5.05 -10.37
N VAL A 66 3.68 4.81 -10.21
CA VAL A 66 2.63 5.39 -11.06
C VAL A 66 2.56 6.91 -10.85
N ALA A 67 2.73 7.68 -11.93
CA ALA A 67 2.84 9.14 -11.87
C ALA A 67 1.53 9.85 -11.46
N SER A 68 0.39 9.35 -11.94
CA SER A 68 -0.94 9.90 -11.61
C SER A 68 -2.02 8.87 -11.86
N ASP A 69 -3.06 8.85 -11.02
CA ASP A 69 -4.25 8.02 -11.19
C ASP A 69 -5.51 8.85 -10.88
N ALA A 70 -6.20 9.30 -11.93
CA ALA A 70 -7.42 10.08 -11.82
C ALA A 70 -8.59 9.30 -11.20
N ASN A 71 -8.45 7.97 -11.05
CA ASN A 71 -9.44 7.15 -10.38
C ASN A 71 -9.30 7.20 -8.85
N THR A 72 -8.27 7.84 -8.29
CA THR A 72 -8.01 7.88 -6.84
C THR A 72 -8.47 9.18 -6.20
N VAL A 73 -8.90 9.10 -4.94
CA VAL A 73 -9.08 10.26 -4.09
C VAL A 73 -7.70 10.90 -3.84
N PRO A 74 -7.59 12.25 -3.86
CA PRO A 74 -6.33 12.91 -3.53
C PRO A 74 -5.81 12.51 -2.16
N ALA A 75 -4.53 12.14 -2.09
CA ALA A 75 -3.83 11.88 -0.85
C ALA A 75 -3.43 13.20 -0.17
N GLU A 76 -3.61 13.27 1.15
CA GLU A 76 -3.19 14.42 1.96
C GLU A 76 -2.02 14.03 2.87
N HIS A 77 -2.16 12.93 3.61
CA HIS A 77 -1.15 12.49 4.57
C HIS A 77 -0.74 11.02 4.39
N PHE A 78 -1.53 10.24 3.67
CA PHE A 78 -1.28 8.83 3.46
C PHE A 78 -1.87 8.38 2.13
N THR A 79 -1.40 7.22 1.67
CA THR A 79 -2.04 6.48 0.58
C THR A 79 -2.77 5.26 1.14
N PHE A 80 -3.80 4.80 0.43
CA PHE A 80 -4.58 3.63 0.80
C PHE A 80 -4.92 2.83 -0.47
N SER A 81 -4.60 1.55 -0.45
CA SER A 81 -5.01 0.59 -1.47
C SER A 81 -5.41 -0.73 -0.83
N THR A 82 -6.01 -1.62 -1.63
CA THR A 82 -6.03 -3.04 -1.33
C THR A 82 -5.13 -3.77 -2.32
N MET A 83 -4.49 -4.83 -1.89
CA MET A 83 -3.62 -5.67 -2.70
C MET A 83 -4.15 -7.10 -2.75
N VAL A 84 -4.17 -7.67 -3.95
CA VAL A 84 -4.39 -9.10 -4.17
C VAL A 84 -3.04 -9.77 -4.39
N LEU A 85 -2.75 -10.76 -3.55
CA LEU A 85 -1.59 -11.63 -3.69
C LEU A 85 -2.07 -13.04 -4.09
N PRO A 86 -1.91 -13.44 -5.36
CA PRO A 86 -2.33 -14.76 -5.83
C PRO A 86 -1.66 -15.90 -5.07
N SER A 87 -2.22 -17.10 -5.21
CA SER A 87 -1.61 -18.33 -4.73
C SER A 87 -0.16 -18.47 -5.21
N LYS A 88 0.73 -18.89 -4.29
CA LYS A 88 2.16 -19.12 -4.51
C LYS A 88 2.95 -17.90 -5.02
N CYS A 89 2.40 -16.70 -4.88
CA CYS A 89 3.09 -15.47 -5.22
C CYS A 89 3.66 -14.78 -3.97
N GLU A 90 4.71 -13.99 -4.16
CA GLU A 90 5.36 -13.18 -3.13
C GLU A 90 5.38 -11.69 -3.45
N GLY A 91 5.19 -10.88 -2.41
CA GLY A 91 5.73 -9.53 -2.37
C GLY A 91 7.20 -9.64 -2.00
N PRO A 92 8.15 -9.26 -2.88
CA PRO A 92 9.58 -9.40 -2.60
C PRO A 92 9.96 -8.63 -1.33
N LEU A 93 11.05 -9.06 -0.69
CA LEU A 93 11.64 -8.32 0.42
C LEU A 93 12.05 -6.91 -0.08
N HIS A 94 11.44 -5.88 0.48
CA HIS A 94 11.61 -4.49 0.04
C HIS A 94 11.63 -3.53 1.22
N LEU A 95 12.10 -2.31 0.99
CA LEU A 95 12.26 -1.28 2.02
C LEU A 95 11.70 0.06 1.52
N HIS A 96 10.99 0.73 2.42
CA HIS A 96 10.66 2.15 2.31
C HIS A 96 11.51 2.91 3.32
N ASP A 97 12.26 3.91 2.87
CA ASP A 97 13.16 4.72 3.71
C ASP A 97 12.45 5.90 4.38
N ASP A 98 11.33 6.33 3.81
CA ASP A 98 10.63 7.55 4.20
C ASP A 98 9.33 7.33 4.98
N VAL A 99 8.74 6.12 4.95
CA VAL A 99 7.40 5.88 5.49
C VAL A 99 7.19 4.56 6.22
N GLU A 100 6.27 4.62 7.19
CA GLU A 100 5.57 3.44 7.71
C GLU A 100 4.67 2.84 6.61
N GLU A 101 4.65 1.51 6.51
CA GLU A 101 3.65 0.77 5.75
C GLU A 101 2.88 -0.19 6.65
N VAL A 102 1.56 -0.16 6.53
CA VAL A 102 0.65 -1.01 7.27
C VAL A 102 0.02 -2.01 6.32
N PHE A 103 0.02 -3.28 6.74
CA PHE A 103 -0.77 -4.34 6.11
C PHE A 103 -1.87 -4.79 7.07
N PHE A 104 -3.10 -4.81 6.58
CA PHE A 104 -4.25 -5.36 7.31
C PHE A 104 -4.93 -6.44 6.48
N MET A 105 -4.94 -7.67 6.97
CA MET A 105 -5.48 -8.80 6.23
C MET A 105 -7.01 -8.76 6.15
N LEU A 106 -7.55 -8.78 4.93
CA LEU A 106 -8.99 -8.83 4.66
C LEU A 106 -9.50 -10.26 4.42
N ARG A 107 -8.66 -11.12 3.85
CA ARG A 107 -8.96 -12.53 3.57
C ARG A 107 -7.67 -13.32 3.38
N GLY A 108 -7.71 -14.60 3.75
CA GLY A 108 -6.62 -15.54 3.54
C GLY A 108 -5.53 -15.38 4.61
N SER A 109 -4.34 -15.89 4.29
CA SER A 109 -3.19 -15.83 5.18
C SER A 109 -1.90 -15.70 4.38
N ILE A 110 -0.92 -15.03 4.97
CA ILE A 110 0.43 -14.92 4.39
C ILE A 110 1.49 -15.26 5.43
N THR A 111 2.65 -15.66 4.95
CA THR A 111 3.89 -15.56 5.73
C THR A 111 4.46 -14.16 5.51
N LEU A 112 4.71 -13.44 6.59
CA LEU A 112 5.39 -12.15 6.63
C LEU A 112 6.84 -12.38 7.05
N SER A 113 7.77 -11.83 6.30
CA SER A 113 9.20 -11.77 6.64
C SER A 113 9.59 -10.33 6.99
N ILE A 114 10.28 -10.13 8.10
CA ILE A 114 10.83 -8.83 8.54
C ILE A 114 12.35 -8.96 8.70
N LYS A 115 13.09 -7.97 8.20
CA LYS A 115 14.55 -7.93 8.32
C LYS A 115 15.06 -6.54 8.69
N ASP A 116 16.01 -6.48 9.63
CA ASP A 116 16.79 -5.30 10.02
C ASP A 116 18.24 -5.70 10.28
N GLY A 117 19.15 -5.27 9.40
CA GLY A 117 20.53 -5.74 9.39
C GLY A 117 20.61 -7.28 9.33
N ASP A 118 21.23 -7.89 10.34
CA ASP A 118 21.35 -9.35 10.47
C ASP A 118 20.15 -10.00 11.19
N GLN A 119 19.22 -9.21 11.73
CA GLN A 119 18.03 -9.72 12.40
C GLN A 119 16.97 -10.09 11.37
N TYR A 120 16.38 -11.28 11.55
CA TYR A 120 15.35 -11.82 10.66
C TYR A 120 14.26 -12.50 11.47
N TYR A 121 13.00 -12.26 11.11
CA TYR A 121 11.86 -12.91 11.72
C TYR A 121 10.78 -13.21 10.68
N GLU A 122 10.18 -14.39 10.80
CA GLU A 122 9.01 -14.80 10.01
C GLU A 122 7.83 -15.08 10.92
N THR A 123 6.65 -14.70 10.47
CA THR A 123 5.40 -15.04 11.15
C THR A 123 4.25 -15.16 10.16
N VAL A 124 3.11 -15.67 10.61
CA VAL A 124 1.91 -15.80 9.79
C VAL A 124 0.91 -14.72 10.19
N LEU A 125 0.42 -13.97 9.21
CA LEU A 125 -0.74 -13.09 9.38
C LEU A 125 -1.98 -13.77 8.79
N ARG A 126 -3.09 -13.71 9.53
CA ARG A 126 -4.39 -14.24 9.17
C ARG A 126 -5.41 -13.11 9.08
N GLU A 127 -6.64 -13.44 8.70
CA GLU A 127 -7.72 -12.48 8.56
C GLU A 127 -7.86 -11.58 9.81
N ARG A 128 -7.97 -10.26 9.58
CA ARG A 128 -8.03 -9.20 10.60
C ARG A 128 -6.76 -8.98 11.42
N ASP A 129 -5.67 -9.68 11.13
CA ASP A 129 -4.37 -9.33 11.71
C ASP A 129 -3.79 -8.07 11.01
N LEU A 130 -2.99 -7.32 11.77
CA LEU A 130 -2.33 -6.09 11.35
C LEU A 130 -0.83 -6.18 11.64
N ILE A 131 -0.03 -5.63 10.72
CA ILE A 131 1.35 -5.22 11.01
C ILE A 131 1.54 -3.76 10.60
N SER A 132 2.23 -2.99 11.43
CA SER A 132 2.86 -1.72 11.07
C SER A 132 4.36 -1.96 10.93
N VAL A 133 4.94 -1.55 9.80
CA VAL A 133 6.37 -1.65 9.52
C VAL A 133 6.93 -0.23 9.40
N PRO A 134 7.76 0.22 10.36
CA PRO A 134 8.39 1.54 10.31
C PRO A 134 9.31 1.73 9.08
N PRO A 135 9.65 2.99 8.73
CA PRO A 135 10.65 3.27 7.72
C PRO A 135 12.00 2.61 8.04
N GLY A 136 12.73 2.21 7.00
CA GLY A 136 14.06 1.60 7.12
C GLY A 136 14.05 0.10 7.42
N ILE A 137 12.88 -0.53 7.56
CA ILE A 137 12.76 -1.97 7.85
C ILE A 137 12.31 -2.72 6.59
N TYR A 138 13.03 -3.80 6.26
CA TYR A 138 12.67 -4.66 5.14
C TYR A 138 11.47 -5.53 5.48
N ARG A 139 10.55 -5.69 4.52
CA ARG A 139 9.40 -6.60 4.62
C ARG A 139 9.12 -7.36 3.33
N GLY A 140 8.75 -8.63 3.47
CA GLY A 140 8.37 -9.53 2.39
C GLY A 140 7.11 -10.29 2.75
N LEU A 141 6.34 -10.71 1.75
CA LEU A 141 5.05 -11.36 1.92
C LEU A 141 5.01 -12.60 1.03
N PHE A 142 4.54 -13.75 1.53
CA PHE A 142 4.34 -14.93 0.70
C PHE A 142 2.99 -15.58 0.96
N ASN A 143 2.25 -15.87 -0.11
CA ASN A 143 0.98 -16.59 -0.02
C ASN A 143 1.20 -18.09 -0.28
N HIS A 144 1.22 -18.88 0.79
CA HIS A 144 1.27 -20.35 0.71
C HIS A 144 -0.05 -20.99 0.27
N GLY A 145 -1.17 -20.28 0.32
CA GLY A 145 -2.50 -20.84 0.06
C GLY A 145 -2.73 -21.23 -1.40
N GLU A 146 -3.82 -21.94 -1.65
CA GLU A 146 -4.32 -22.27 -3.00
C GLU A 146 -5.26 -21.18 -3.57
N GLU A 147 -5.74 -20.28 -2.70
CA GLU A 147 -6.54 -19.11 -3.05
C GLU A 147 -5.73 -17.82 -2.92
N GLU A 148 -6.29 -16.72 -3.42
CA GLU A 148 -5.69 -15.39 -3.25
C GLU A 148 -5.79 -14.89 -1.80
N ALA A 149 -4.77 -14.17 -1.37
CA ALA A 149 -4.79 -13.38 -0.15
C ALA A 149 -5.13 -11.92 -0.49
N LEU A 150 -5.98 -11.29 0.31
CA LEU A 150 -6.41 -9.91 0.14
C LEU A 150 -6.05 -9.10 1.39
N MET A 151 -5.47 -7.93 1.20
CA MET A 151 -5.07 -7.05 2.31
C MET A 151 -5.23 -5.58 1.97
N CYS A 152 -5.46 -4.73 2.96
CA CYS A 152 -5.25 -3.29 2.84
C CYS A 152 -3.75 -3.00 2.94
N VAL A 153 -3.31 -1.98 2.19
CA VAL A 153 -1.96 -1.41 2.26
C VAL A 153 -2.10 0.08 2.48
N MET A 154 -1.46 0.61 3.52
CA MET A 154 -1.43 2.04 3.81
C MET A 154 0.01 2.51 3.97
N LEU A 155 0.35 3.65 3.37
CA LEU A 155 1.68 4.27 3.53
C LEU A 155 1.51 5.68 4.09
N GLY A 156 2.26 6.01 5.15
CA GLY A 156 2.17 7.26 5.91
C GLY A 156 2.73 8.52 5.23
N ASN A 157 2.64 8.63 3.91
CA ASN A 157 3.00 9.82 3.14
C ASN A 157 2.08 9.92 1.92
N MET A 158 1.74 11.15 1.49
CA MET A 158 0.97 11.37 0.27
C MET A 158 1.71 10.94 -1.00
N LYS A 159 3.05 11.00 -0.98
CA LYS A 159 3.91 10.58 -2.10
C LYS A 159 5.10 9.81 -1.55
N PRO A 160 4.91 8.53 -1.18
CA PRO A 160 5.98 7.69 -0.67
C PRO A 160 7.09 7.50 -1.71
N ASN A 161 8.33 7.37 -1.25
CA ASN A 161 9.42 6.96 -2.11
C ASN A 161 9.18 5.56 -2.69
N ILE A 162 9.67 5.37 -3.90
CA ILE A 162 9.69 4.07 -4.55
C ILE A 162 10.58 3.13 -3.71
N PRO A 163 10.14 1.88 -3.42
CA PRO A 163 10.89 1.03 -2.52
C PRO A 163 12.24 0.60 -3.10
N THR A 164 13.17 0.24 -2.23
CA THR A 164 14.42 -0.42 -2.60
C THR A 164 14.37 -1.90 -2.27
N TYR A 165 15.32 -2.67 -2.80
CA TYR A 165 15.51 -4.09 -2.52
C TYR A 165 16.88 -4.27 -1.88
N PRO A 166 17.15 -5.38 -1.18
CA PRO A 166 18.51 -5.75 -0.81
C PRO A 166 19.42 -5.76 -2.05
N ASP A 167 20.67 -5.33 -1.91
CA ASP A 167 21.59 -5.16 -3.05
C ASP A 167 21.83 -6.47 -3.83
N ASP A 168 21.82 -7.59 -3.13
CA ASP A 168 21.97 -8.94 -3.66
C ASP A 168 20.67 -9.51 -4.27
N HIS A 169 19.51 -8.90 -4.00
CA HIS A 169 18.23 -9.35 -4.52
C HIS A 169 18.14 -9.08 -6.04
N PRO A 170 17.70 -10.04 -6.88
CA PRO A 170 17.71 -9.85 -8.34
C PRO A 170 16.96 -8.60 -8.84
N LEU A 171 15.85 -8.24 -8.19
CA LEU A 171 15.07 -7.04 -8.52
C LEU A 171 15.82 -5.72 -8.28
N SER A 172 16.90 -5.67 -7.49
CA SER A 172 17.74 -4.46 -7.33
C SER A 172 18.39 -4.03 -8.64
N LYS A 173 18.51 -4.96 -9.60
CA LYS A 173 19.17 -4.77 -10.90
C LYS A 173 18.17 -4.57 -12.04
N VAL A 174 16.87 -4.70 -11.79
CA VAL A 174 15.82 -4.59 -12.81
C VAL A 174 15.38 -3.13 -12.91
N LYS A 175 15.37 -2.58 -14.13
CA LYS A 175 14.85 -1.24 -14.37
C LYS A 175 13.33 -1.23 -14.26
N ARG A 176 12.80 -0.24 -13.55
CA ARG A 176 11.37 0.08 -13.53
C ARG A 176 11.05 0.85 -14.82
N SER A 177 10.75 0.14 -15.90
CA SER A 177 10.36 0.71 -17.19
C SER A 177 8.86 0.99 -17.24
#